data_AF-A0A2E4JCV9-F1
#
_entry.id   AF-A0A2E4JCV9-F1
#
_cell.length_a   1.000
_cell.length_b   1.000
_cell.length_c   1.000
_cell.angle_alpha   90.00
_cell.angle_beta   90.00
_cell.angle_gamma   90.00
#
_symmetry.space_group_name_H-M   'P 1'
#
loop_
_entity.id
_entity.type
_entity.pdbx_description
1 polymer ?
#
loop_
_entity_poly.entity_id
_entity_poly.type
_entity_poly.pdbx_seq_one_letter_code
_entity_poly.pdbx_strand_id
1 'polypeptide(L)'
;MNKPRTGLLAILMMTAALAGCVGEDTSDLDAQIDDLNNMTTNLTQTLEERDVAISELEAAIAGHESNIAGLEAAMTLMEEQRDSLLALLSDSQEFANQTIALAEAMNETIAGLHAMLGENATQVQQLQTDLAEQQDLVAQWQQTAEDNRADLTGADLSGADLTGADLGNATLDYVHATHLQGCPAVLPANWQCVQNILLGPFADLRGVDLTGVDLTGVDLSYANLSGAILEWAHLYVAYLSGADLTGADLYGAFLEEADLSGATLHGADLSYARLSYADL
;
A
#
# COMPACT_ATOMS: atom_id res chain seq x y z
N MET A 1 81.01 -7.99 56.21
CA MET A 1 81.93 -7.43 57.21
C MET A 1 81.86 -8.27 58.48
N ASN A 2 82.85 -9.12 58.76
CA ASN A 2 83.28 -9.46 60.12
C ASN A 2 84.56 -10.32 60.11
N LYS A 3 85.73 -9.67 60.12
CA LYS A 3 86.88 -10.13 60.91
C LYS A 3 86.84 -9.27 62.18
N PRO A 4 87.00 -9.87 63.37
CA PRO A 4 88.32 -10.32 63.78
C PRO A 4 88.30 -11.69 64.49
N ARG A 5 88.57 -12.76 63.74
CA ARG A 5 89.11 -14.02 64.32
C ARG A 5 90.56 -13.86 64.83
N THR A 6 91.15 -12.68 64.67
CA THR A 6 92.51 -12.34 65.09
C THR A 6 92.66 -12.14 66.60
N GLY A 7 91.58 -11.85 67.34
CA GLY A 7 91.63 -11.69 68.81
C GLY A 7 91.85 -13.01 69.55
N LEU A 8 91.10 -14.07 69.18
CA LEU A 8 91.23 -15.39 69.81
C LEU A 8 92.58 -16.05 69.51
N LEU A 9 93.09 -15.89 68.28
CA LEU A 9 94.38 -16.47 67.87
C LEU A 9 95.58 -15.82 68.58
N ALA A 10 95.49 -14.51 68.90
CA ALA A 10 96.52 -13.80 69.64
C ALA A 10 96.60 -14.22 71.12
N ILE A 11 95.45 -14.54 71.72
CA ILE A 11 95.39 -15.06 73.10
C ILE A 11 95.93 -16.50 73.16
N LEU A 12 95.63 -17.32 72.15
CA LEU A 12 96.13 -18.70 72.04
C LEU A 12 97.64 -18.78 71.76
N MET A 13 98.24 -17.80 71.06
CA MET A 13 99.69 -17.76 70.85
C MET A 13 100.46 -17.21 72.06
N MET A 14 99.83 -16.38 72.91
CA MET A 14 100.47 -15.88 74.14
C MET A 14 100.61 -16.97 75.22
N THR A 15 99.73 -17.97 75.24
CA THR A 15 99.84 -19.09 76.19
C THR A 15 100.93 -20.10 75.80
N ALA A 16 101.21 -20.27 74.50
CA ALA A 16 102.27 -21.18 74.02
C ALA A 16 103.70 -20.68 74.33
N ALA A 17 103.92 -19.37 74.50
CA ALA A 17 105.24 -18.81 74.81
C ALA A 17 105.60 -18.78 76.31
N LEU A 18 104.63 -19.03 77.20
CA LEU A 18 104.85 -19.13 78.65
C LEU A 18 105.12 -20.56 79.14
N ALA A 19 104.98 -21.57 78.27
CA ALA A 19 105.28 -22.98 78.57
C ALA A 19 106.77 -23.28 78.85
N GLY A 20 107.67 -22.29 78.67
CA GLY A 20 109.11 -22.44 78.92
C GLY A 20 109.59 -22.09 80.33
N CYS A 21 108.74 -21.51 81.19
CA CYS A 21 109.11 -21.10 82.55
C CYS A 21 107.89 -21.21 83.47
N VAL A 22 107.67 -22.39 84.08
CA VAL A 22 107.14 -22.65 85.44
C VAL A 22 106.80 -24.14 85.52
N GLY A 23 107.44 -24.86 86.44
CA GLY A 23 107.19 -26.28 86.73
C GLY A 23 106.02 -26.47 87.70
N GLU A 24 104.82 -26.10 87.28
CA GLU A 24 103.56 -26.39 88.00
C GLU A 24 102.57 -27.05 87.03
N ASP A 25 101.85 -28.04 87.55
CA ASP A 25 100.94 -28.98 86.88
C ASP A 25 99.99 -28.30 85.87
N THR A 26 100.26 -28.42 84.57
CA THR A 26 99.45 -27.82 83.48
C THR A 26 98.22 -28.63 83.10
N SER A 27 98.01 -29.79 83.75
CA SER A 27 96.96 -30.75 83.42
C SER A 27 95.54 -30.16 83.46
N ASP A 28 95.29 -29.19 84.35
CA ASP A 28 94.00 -28.49 84.45
C ASP A 28 93.77 -27.52 83.28
N LEU A 29 94.84 -26.90 82.76
CA LEU A 29 94.77 -26.06 81.56
C LEU A 29 94.58 -26.91 80.30
N ASP A 30 95.24 -28.07 80.22
CA ASP A 30 95.10 -29.02 79.10
C ASP A 30 93.69 -29.61 79.04
N ALA A 31 93.09 -29.95 80.19
CA ALA A 31 91.70 -30.40 80.28
C ALA A 31 90.69 -29.32 79.84
N GLN A 32 90.92 -28.07 80.24
CA GLN A 32 90.09 -26.94 79.78
C GLN A 32 90.23 -26.70 78.28
N ILE A 33 91.42 -26.87 77.70
CA ILE A 33 91.65 -26.78 76.26
C ILE A 33 90.91 -27.88 75.50
N ASP A 34 90.89 -29.11 76.00
CA ASP A 34 90.15 -30.22 75.40
C ASP A 34 88.64 -30.03 75.45
N ASP A 35 88.11 -29.54 76.58
CA ASP A 35 86.69 -29.16 76.68
C ASP A 35 86.33 -28.03 75.72
N LEU A 36 87.20 -27.01 75.59
CA LEU A 36 87.02 -25.94 74.60
C LEU A 36 87.09 -26.46 73.16
N ASN A 37 87.98 -27.41 72.86
CA ASN A 37 88.07 -28.04 71.53
C ASN A 37 86.81 -28.85 71.23
N ASN A 38 86.32 -29.65 72.18
CA ASN A 38 85.08 -30.41 72.06
C ASN A 38 83.86 -29.48 71.88
N MET A 39 83.79 -28.41 72.65
CA MET A 39 82.73 -27.40 72.54
C MET A 39 82.80 -26.67 71.19
N THR A 40 84.00 -26.38 70.69
CA THR A 40 84.22 -25.78 69.37
C THR A 40 83.79 -26.73 68.25
N THR A 41 84.09 -28.02 68.35
CA THR A 41 83.66 -29.04 67.38
C THR A 41 82.14 -29.18 67.36
N ASN A 42 81.49 -29.30 68.52
CA ASN A 42 80.02 -29.39 68.61
C ASN A 42 79.33 -28.14 68.05
N LEU A 43 79.87 -26.96 68.35
CA LEU A 43 79.33 -25.70 67.81
C LEU A 43 79.52 -25.61 66.29
N THR A 44 80.63 -26.12 65.76
CA THR A 44 80.89 -26.17 64.32
C THR A 44 79.93 -27.10 63.59
N GLN A 45 79.70 -28.32 64.12
CA GLN A 45 78.72 -29.24 63.57
C GLN A 45 77.29 -28.65 63.62
N THR A 46 76.91 -28.02 64.73
CA THR A 46 75.59 -27.37 64.86
C THR A 46 75.43 -26.22 63.85
N LEU A 47 76.49 -25.47 63.57
CA LEU A 47 76.48 -24.43 62.54
C LEU A 47 76.30 -25.02 61.14
N GLU A 48 77.01 -26.11 60.82
CA GLU A 48 76.87 -26.79 59.53
C GLU A 48 75.45 -27.36 59.32
N GLU A 49 74.88 -28.01 60.34
CA GLU A 49 73.49 -28.51 60.29
C GLU A 49 72.48 -27.38 60.10
N ARG A 50 72.71 -26.22 60.76
CA ARG A 50 71.88 -25.03 60.59
C ARG A 50 72.03 -24.37 59.23
N ASP A 51 73.24 -24.34 58.67
CA ASP A 51 73.49 -23.79 57.33
C ASP A 51 72.74 -24.62 56.27
N VAL A 52 72.72 -25.95 56.41
CA VAL A 52 71.91 -26.84 55.55
C VAL A 52 70.41 -26.54 55.70
N ALA A 53 69.89 -26.45 56.92
CA ALA A 53 68.48 -26.15 57.17
C ALA A 53 68.07 -24.76 56.66
N ILE A 54 68.95 -23.76 56.78
CA ILE A 54 68.73 -22.43 56.20
C ILE A 54 68.62 -22.52 54.67
N SER A 55 69.52 -23.26 54.02
CA SER A 55 69.49 -23.43 52.57
C SER A 55 68.22 -24.12 52.07
N GLU A 56 67.72 -25.13 52.80
CA GLU A 56 66.44 -25.78 52.49
C GLU A 56 65.24 -24.83 52.64
N LEU A 57 65.23 -24.00 53.69
CA LEU A 57 64.19 -22.99 53.91
C LEU A 57 64.22 -21.91 52.82
N GLU A 58 65.41 -21.44 52.43
CA GLU A 58 65.57 -20.48 51.33
C GLU A 58 65.02 -21.03 50.02
N ALA A 59 65.28 -22.30 49.70
CA ALA A 59 64.73 -22.96 48.53
C ALA A 59 63.19 -23.08 48.59
N ALA A 60 62.63 -23.40 49.76
CA ALA A 60 61.19 -23.47 49.96
C ALA A 60 60.52 -22.08 49.83
N ILE A 61 61.13 -21.04 50.40
CA ILE A 61 60.68 -19.64 50.27
C ILE A 61 60.66 -19.24 48.79
N ALA A 62 61.74 -19.49 48.04
CA ALA A 62 61.80 -19.19 46.62
C ALA A 62 60.71 -19.92 45.81
N GLY A 63 60.41 -21.17 46.17
CA GLY A 63 59.29 -21.92 45.59
C GLY A 63 57.92 -21.29 45.88
N HIS A 64 57.71 -20.85 47.12
CA HIS A 64 56.48 -20.15 47.49
C HIS A 64 56.34 -18.77 46.83
N GLU A 65 57.43 -18.00 46.73
CA GLU A 65 57.44 -16.72 46.01
C GLU A 65 57.05 -16.91 44.54
N SER A 66 57.57 -17.95 43.88
CA SER A 66 57.18 -18.29 42.51
C SER A 66 55.71 -18.68 42.40
N ASN A 67 55.17 -19.45 43.35
CA ASN A 67 53.75 -19.82 43.38
C ASN A 67 52.85 -18.59 43.62
N ILE A 68 53.24 -17.69 44.53
CA ILE A 68 52.53 -16.44 44.80
C ILE A 68 52.49 -15.58 43.54
N ALA A 69 53.63 -15.38 42.86
CA ALA A 69 53.67 -14.62 41.61
C ALA A 69 52.76 -15.24 40.53
N GLY A 70 52.69 -16.57 40.45
CA GLY A 70 51.77 -17.27 39.54
C GLY A 70 50.30 -17.05 39.88
N LEU A 71 49.94 -17.05 41.16
CA LEU A 71 48.58 -16.78 41.62
C LEU A 71 48.17 -15.32 41.41
N GLU A 72 49.08 -14.37 41.66
CA GLU A 72 48.85 -12.94 41.40
C GLU A 72 48.58 -12.70 39.91
N ALA A 73 49.36 -13.31 39.02
CA ALA A 73 49.13 -13.21 37.58
C ALA A 73 47.77 -13.81 37.16
N ALA A 74 47.38 -14.95 37.74
CA ALA A 74 46.08 -15.57 37.49
C ALA A 74 44.91 -14.72 38.01
N MET A 75 45.06 -14.07 39.16
CA MET A 75 44.07 -13.15 39.71
C MET A 75 43.86 -11.94 38.80
N THR A 76 44.93 -11.30 38.34
CA THR A 76 44.84 -10.17 37.40
C THR A 76 44.09 -10.57 36.14
N LEU A 77 44.39 -11.75 35.57
CA LEU A 77 43.67 -12.24 34.40
C LEU A 77 42.18 -12.47 34.68
N MET A 78 41.82 -13.02 35.85
CA MET A 78 40.42 -13.21 36.23
C MET A 78 39.69 -11.87 36.44
N GLU A 79 40.36 -10.85 36.97
CA GLU A 79 39.80 -9.51 37.10
C GLU A 79 39.57 -8.86 35.74
N GLU A 80 40.51 -8.97 34.81
CA GLU A 80 40.35 -8.50 33.43
C GLU A 80 39.17 -9.21 32.73
N GLN A 81 39.06 -10.53 32.88
CA GLN A 81 37.93 -11.29 32.32
C GLN A 81 36.59 -10.91 32.95
N ARG A 82 36.54 -10.72 34.27
CA ARG A 82 35.35 -10.25 34.99
C ARG A 82 34.90 -8.89 34.45
N ASP A 83 35.82 -7.95 34.32
CA ASP A 83 35.52 -6.59 33.89
C ASP A 83 35.05 -6.57 32.43
N SER A 84 35.64 -7.42 31.56
CA SER A 84 35.17 -7.62 30.19
C SER A 84 33.74 -8.20 30.13
N LEU A 85 33.41 -9.18 30.99
CA LEU A 85 32.05 -9.75 31.07
C LEU A 85 31.03 -8.74 31.58
N LEU A 86 31.39 -7.89 32.55
CA LEU A 86 30.52 -6.83 33.05
C LEU A 86 30.21 -5.79 31.97
N ALA A 87 31.20 -5.42 31.15
CA ALA A 87 30.99 -4.53 30.01
C ALA A 87 30.01 -5.14 28.99
N LEU A 88 30.22 -6.39 28.59
CA LEU A 88 29.32 -7.11 27.68
C LEU A 88 27.88 -7.21 28.23
N LEU A 89 27.73 -7.44 29.53
CA LEU A 89 26.41 -7.49 30.17
C LEU A 89 25.71 -6.13 30.10
N SER A 90 26.43 -5.04 30.38
CA SER A 90 25.92 -3.67 30.27
C SER A 90 25.46 -3.36 28.85
N ASP A 91 26.28 -3.66 27.84
CA ASP A 91 25.94 -3.45 26.43
C ASP A 91 24.69 -4.26 26.03
N SER A 92 24.55 -5.49 26.52
CA SER A 92 23.37 -6.31 26.26
C SER A 92 22.09 -5.74 26.88
N GLN A 93 22.19 -5.13 28.07
CA GLN A 93 21.07 -4.47 28.74
C GLN A 93 20.66 -3.21 27.99
N GLU A 94 21.62 -2.43 27.50
CA GLU A 94 21.33 -1.26 26.66
C GLU A 94 20.61 -1.67 25.38
N PHE A 95 21.10 -2.69 24.67
CA PHE A 95 20.43 -3.21 23.48
C PHE A 95 19.00 -3.71 23.78
N ALA A 96 18.81 -4.42 24.90
CA ALA A 96 17.48 -4.87 25.32
C ALA A 96 16.53 -3.70 25.58
N ASN A 97 16.99 -2.67 26.28
CA ASN A 97 16.20 -1.46 26.57
C ASN A 97 15.83 -0.70 25.29
N GLN A 98 16.76 -0.56 24.34
CA GLN A 98 16.50 0.04 23.03
C GLN A 98 15.44 -0.76 22.24
N THR A 99 15.50 -2.08 22.31
CA THR A 99 14.53 -2.97 21.63
C THR A 99 13.13 -2.85 22.24
N ILE A 100 13.03 -2.75 23.57
CA ILE A 100 11.76 -2.52 24.28
C ILE A 100 11.16 -1.16 23.89
N ALA A 101 11.97 -0.09 23.92
CA ALA A 101 11.51 1.25 23.53
C ALA A 101 11.01 1.30 22.07
N LEU A 102 11.69 0.58 21.17
CA LEU A 102 11.22 0.46 19.78
C LEU A 102 9.88 -0.28 19.69
N ALA A 103 9.70 -1.36 20.45
CA ALA A 103 8.44 -2.11 20.47
C ALA A 103 7.27 -1.27 21.02
N GLU A 104 7.51 -0.45 22.06
CA GLU A 104 6.53 0.49 22.60
C GLU A 104 6.13 1.55 21.57
N ALA A 105 7.10 2.15 20.88
CA ALA A 105 6.85 3.12 19.80
C ALA A 105 6.08 2.49 18.62
N MET A 106 6.38 1.24 18.27
CA MET A 106 5.59 0.49 17.29
C MET A 106 4.15 0.28 17.74
N ASN A 107 3.93 0.02 19.03
CA ASN A 107 2.59 -0.20 19.58
C ASN A 107 1.75 1.09 19.55
N GLU A 108 2.35 2.24 19.84
CA GLU A 108 1.71 3.55 19.66
C GLU A 108 1.34 3.81 18.19
N THR A 109 2.24 3.47 17.26
CA THR A 109 1.99 3.60 15.83
C THR A 109 0.82 2.70 15.38
N ILE A 110 0.76 1.45 15.85
CA ILE A 110 -0.33 0.52 15.57
C ILE A 110 -1.66 1.05 16.12
N ALA A 111 -1.66 1.61 17.34
CA ALA A 111 -2.86 2.22 17.91
C ALA A 111 -3.37 3.40 17.07
N GLY A 112 -2.47 4.26 16.59
CA GLY A 112 -2.81 5.35 15.67
C GLY A 112 -3.39 4.86 14.34
N LEU A 113 -2.81 3.80 13.76
CA LEU A 113 -3.33 3.17 12.55
C LEU A 113 -4.74 2.58 12.76
N HIS A 114 -5.00 1.93 13.90
CA HIS A 114 -6.32 1.41 14.22
C HIS A 114 -7.38 2.52 14.38
N ALA A 115 -7.02 3.65 15.00
CA ALA A 115 -7.93 4.79 15.11
C ALA A 115 -8.31 5.35 13.74
N MET A 116 -7.32 5.57 12.85
CA MET A 116 -7.58 6.02 11.48
C MET A 116 -8.41 5.02 10.68
N LEU A 117 -8.19 3.72 10.85
CA LEU A 117 -9.02 2.69 10.23
C LEU A 117 -10.48 2.74 10.71
N GLY A 118 -10.71 3.01 12.00
CA GLY A 118 -12.06 3.17 12.56
C GLY A 118 -12.79 4.40 12.02
N GLU A 119 -12.10 5.53 11.90
CA GLU A 119 -12.64 6.75 11.29
C GLU A 119 -12.99 6.52 9.82
N ASN A 120 -12.08 5.92 9.04
CA ASN A 120 -12.33 5.57 7.64
C ASN A 120 -13.50 4.60 7.48
N ALA A 121 -13.63 3.59 8.35
CA ALA A 121 -14.76 2.66 8.30
C ALA A 121 -16.11 3.38 8.53
N THR A 122 -16.14 4.33 9.46
CA THR A 122 -17.32 5.16 9.73
C THR A 122 -17.66 6.04 8.52
N GLN A 123 -16.65 6.64 7.88
CA GLN A 123 -16.84 7.46 6.69
C GLN A 123 -17.37 6.64 5.50
N VAL A 124 -16.86 5.42 5.30
CA VAL A 124 -17.36 4.50 4.26
C VAL A 124 -18.83 4.16 4.50
N GLN A 125 -19.23 3.90 5.75
CA GLN A 125 -20.63 3.61 6.08
C GLN A 125 -21.55 4.80 5.81
N GLN A 126 -21.09 6.04 6.08
CA GLN A 126 -21.84 7.24 5.73
C GLN A 126 -21.99 7.37 4.21
N LEU A 127 -20.90 7.22 3.45
CA LEU A 127 -20.95 7.31 1.98
C LEU A 127 -21.85 6.23 1.36
N GLN A 128 -21.92 5.04 1.94
CA GLN A 128 -22.86 3.99 1.51
C GLN A 128 -24.32 4.40 1.75
N THR A 129 -24.59 5.09 2.86
CA THR A 129 -25.94 5.60 3.17
C THR A 129 -26.32 6.72 2.20
N ASP A 130 -25.44 7.69 1.99
CA ASP A 130 -25.65 8.78 1.04
C ASP A 130 -25.86 8.25 -0.38
N LEU A 131 -25.08 7.23 -0.79
CA LEU A 131 -25.24 6.60 -2.11
C LEU A 131 -26.62 5.95 -2.29
N ALA A 132 -27.12 5.25 -1.26
CA ALA A 132 -28.44 4.64 -1.30
C ALA A 132 -29.54 5.70 -1.45
N GLU A 133 -29.46 6.80 -0.71
CA GLU A 133 -30.40 7.92 -0.84
C GLU A 133 -30.38 8.55 -2.24
N GLN A 134 -29.18 8.71 -2.84
CA GLN A 134 -29.07 9.21 -4.21
C GLN A 134 -29.67 8.24 -5.23
N GLN A 135 -29.51 6.94 -5.05
CA GLN A 135 -30.11 5.93 -5.94
C GLN A 135 -31.64 5.97 -5.89
N ASP A 136 -32.23 6.12 -4.70
CA ASP A 136 -33.68 6.25 -4.53
C ASP A 136 -34.21 7.53 -5.20
N LEU A 137 -33.50 8.65 -5.08
CA LEU A 137 -33.88 9.91 -5.75
C LEU A 137 -33.82 9.79 -7.28
N VAL A 138 -32.80 9.13 -7.83
CA VAL A 138 -32.70 8.88 -9.28
C VAL A 138 -33.87 8.03 -9.77
N ALA A 139 -34.22 6.96 -9.04
CA ALA A 139 -35.36 6.12 -9.38
C ALA A 139 -36.68 6.92 -9.38
N GLN A 140 -36.87 7.81 -8.39
CA GLN A 140 -38.05 8.68 -8.33
C GLN A 140 -38.12 9.65 -9.51
N TRP A 141 -37.00 10.26 -9.91
CA TRP A 141 -36.97 11.17 -11.07
C TRP A 141 -37.20 10.45 -12.39
N GLN A 142 -36.67 9.22 -12.54
CA GLN A 142 -36.94 8.38 -13.71
C GLN A 142 -38.44 8.07 -13.79
N GLN A 143 -39.06 7.63 -12.69
CA GLN A 143 -40.49 7.38 -12.66
C GLN A 143 -41.31 8.65 -12.98
N THR A 144 -40.93 9.80 -12.40
CA THR A 144 -41.63 11.07 -12.65
C THR A 144 -41.50 11.50 -14.11
N ALA A 145 -40.36 11.23 -14.75
CA ALA A 145 -40.16 11.50 -16.17
C ALA A 145 -41.06 10.61 -17.05
N GLU A 146 -41.19 9.33 -16.70
CA GLU A 146 -42.10 8.40 -17.38
C GLU A 146 -43.58 8.79 -17.15
N ASP A 147 -43.96 9.15 -15.93
CA ASP A 147 -45.32 9.57 -15.60
C ASP A 147 -45.72 10.88 -16.32
N ASN A 148 -44.74 11.76 -16.58
CA ASN A 148 -44.95 13.00 -17.34
C ASN A 148 -44.88 12.81 -18.86
N ARG A 149 -44.69 11.57 -19.35
CA ARG A 149 -44.70 11.27 -20.77
C ARG A 149 -46.12 11.42 -21.32
N ALA A 150 -46.33 12.36 -22.23
CA ALA A 150 -47.62 12.50 -22.90
C ALA A 150 -47.81 11.35 -23.91
N ASP A 151 -48.80 10.49 -23.68
CA ASP A 151 -49.21 9.47 -24.65
C ASP A 151 -50.28 10.07 -25.58
N LEU A 152 -49.89 10.37 -26.82
CA LEU A 152 -50.76 10.87 -27.88
C LEU A 152 -50.96 9.82 -28.99
N THR A 153 -50.73 8.54 -28.66
CA THR A 153 -50.85 7.45 -29.63
C THR A 153 -52.25 7.45 -30.26
N GLY A 154 -52.31 7.55 -31.58
CA GLY A 154 -53.56 7.57 -32.34
C GLY A 154 -54.43 8.83 -32.16
N ALA A 155 -53.91 9.89 -31.52
CA ALA A 155 -54.66 11.12 -31.36
C ALA A 155 -54.84 11.85 -32.69
N ASP A 156 -56.01 12.46 -32.89
CA ASP A 156 -56.24 13.40 -33.99
C ASP A 156 -56.00 14.82 -33.46
N LEU A 157 -54.90 15.41 -33.90
CA LEU A 157 -54.46 16.77 -33.59
C LEU A 157 -54.72 17.72 -34.77
N SER A 158 -55.50 17.32 -35.76
CA SER A 158 -55.68 18.12 -36.96
C SER A 158 -56.35 19.46 -36.64
N GLY A 159 -55.78 20.55 -37.16
CA GLY A 159 -56.27 21.90 -36.86
C GLY A 159 -55.90 22.43 -35.47
N ALA A 160 -55.15 21.68 -34.65
CA ALA A 160 -54.71 22.14 -33.33
C ALA A 160 -53.68 23.27 -33.44
N ASP A 161 -53.70 24.18 -32.47
CA ASP A 161 -52.59 25.11 -32.25
C ASP A 161 -51.61 24.49 -31.24
N LEU A 162 -50.47 24.03 -31.75
CA LEU A 162 -49.40 23.47 -30.93
C LEU A 162 -48.29 24.49 -30.67
N THR A 163 -48.50 25.78 -30.97
CA THR A 163 -47.48 26.82 -30.76
C THR A 163 -46.95 26.80 -29.33
N GLY A 164 -45.65 26.57 -29.17
CA GLY A 164 -45.00 26.56 -27.86
C GLY A 164 -45.15 25.24 -27.08
N ALA A 165 -45.86 24.25 -27.61
CA ALA A 165 -45.97 22.94 -26.96
C ALA A 165 -44.61 22.22 -26.95
N ASP A 166 -44.30 21.59 -25.81
CA ASP A 166 -43.16 20.69 -25.67
C ASP A 166 -43.66 19.24 -25.77
N LEU A 167 -43.38 18.61 -26.91
CA LEU A 167 -43.69 17.21 -27.18
C LEU A 167 -42.42 16.35 -27.16
N GLY A 168 -41.29 16.85 -26.64
CA GLY A 168 -39.98 16.17 -26.74
C GLY A 168 -39.96 14.76 -26.18
N ASN A 169 -40.80 14.48 -25.18
CA ASN A 169 -40.96 13.16 -24.58
C ASN A 169 -42.28 12.47 -24.97
N ALA A 170 -43.11 13.06 -25.81
CA ALA A 170 -44.41 12.48 -26.14
C ALA A 170 -44.29 11.21 -27.01
N THR A 171 -45.23 10.27 -26.85
CA THR A 171 -45.47 9.21 -27.84
C THR A 171 -46.42 9.74 -28.89
N LEU A 172 -46.00 9.74 -30.16
CA LEU A 172 -46.75 10.30 -31.29
C LEU A 172 -47.15 9.23 -32.32
N ASP A 173 -47.00 7.94 -31.97
CA ASP A 173 -47.28 6.84 -32.88
C ASP A 173 -48.73 6.90 -33.38
N TYR A 174 -48.95 6.76 -34.68
CA TYR A 174 -50.27 6.83 -35.32
C TYR A 174 -51.02 8.16 -35.13
N VAL A 175 -50.34 9.23 -34.71
CA VAL A 175 -50.96 10.55 -34.56
C VAL A 175 -51.36 11.08 -35.95
N HIS A 176 -52.55 11.65 -36.05
CA HIS A 176 -52.99 12.40 -37.23
C HIS A 176 -52.87 13.89 -36.91
N ALA A 177 -51.83 14.55 -37.41
CA ALA A 177 -51.52 15.94 -37.05
C ALA A 177 -51.29 16.78 -38.30
N THR A 178 -52.36 17.01 -39.05
CA THR A 178 -52.35 17.80 -40.29
C THR A 178 -53.02 19.16 -40.08
N HIS A 179 -52.76 20.13 -40.96
CA HIS A 179 -53.42 21.44 -40.93
C HIS A 179 -53.27 22.18 -39.58
N LEU A 180 -52.16 22.00 -38.87
CA LEU A 180 -51.92 22.67 -37.59
C LEU A 180 -51.99 24.20 -37.75
N GLN A 181 -52.46 24.87 -36.71
CA GLN A 181 -52.44 26.34 -36.66
C GLN A 181 -51.06 26.88 -36.27
N GLY A 182 -50.26 26.05 -35.60
CA GLY A 182 -48.87 26.34 -35.27
C GLY A 182 -48.12 25.08 -34.86
N CYS A 183 -46.83 25.04 -35.19
CA CYS A 183 -45.96 23.92 -34.89
C CYS A 183 -45.53 23.91 -33.40
N PRO A 184 -45.35 22.71 -32.81
CA PRO A 184 -44.74 22.57 -31.48
C PRO A 184 -43.32 23.13 -31.43
N ALA A 185 -42.92 23.63 -30.26
CA ALA A 185 -41.59 24.17 -30.03
C ALA A 185 -40.53 23.07 -29.87
N VAL A 186 -40.93 21.90 -29.36
CA VAL A 186 -40.06 20.75 -29.16
C VAL A 186 -40.81 19.50 -29.64
N LEU A 187 -40.12 18.64 -30.39
CA LEU A 187 -40.62 17.37 -30.89
C LEU A 187 -39.71 16.22 -30.43
N PRO A 188 -40.22 14.98 -30.40
CA PRO A 188 -39.36 13.81 -30.21
C PRO A 188 -38.30 13.71 -31.30
N ALA A 189 -37.26 12.91 -31.06
CA ALA A 189 -36.27 12.61 -32.09
C ALA A 189 -36.94 12.03 -33.35
N ASN A 190 -36.43 12.40 -34.53
CA ASN A 190 -36.93 11.98 -35.85
C ASN A 190 -38.35 12.47 -36.21
N TRP A 191 -38.95 13.33 -35.38
CA TRP A 191 -40.16 14.06 -35.73
C TRP A 191 -39.83 15.49 -36.16
N GLN A 192 -40.57 16.00 -37.13
CA GLN A 192 -40.45 17.39 -37.58
C GLN A 192 -41.82 17.96 -37.94
N CYS A 193 -41.94 19.28 -37.88
CA CYS A 193 -43.14 19.99 -38.34
C CYS A 193 -42.81 20.72 -39.63
N VAL A 194 -43.42 20.28 -40.74
CA VAL A 194 -43.23 20.88 -42.06
C VAL A 194 -44.59 21.26 -42.61
N GLN A 195 -44.74 22.51 -43.05
CA GLN A 195 -46.01 23.03 -43.57
C GLN A 195 -47.23 22.73 -42.65
N ASN A 196 -47.03 22.87 -41.34
CA ASN A 196 -48.07 22.60 -40.32
C ASN A 196 -48.57 21.15 -40.30
N ILE A 197 -47.72 20.20 -40.69
CA ILE A 197 -47.95 18.76 -40.58
C ILE A 197 -46.82 18.18 -39.72
N LEU A 198 -47.16 17.33 -38.75
CA LEU A 198 -46.14 16.52 -38.07
C LEU A 198 -45.78 15.32 -38.92
N LEU A 199 -44.50 15.20 -39.23
CA LEU A 199 -43.93 14.12 -40.01
C LEU A 199 -42.97 13.35 -39.10
N GLY A 200 -43.12 12.03 -39.09
CA GLY A 200 -42.31 11.14 -38.28
C GLY A 200 -42.72 9.67 -38.49
N PRO A 201 -42.02 8.74 -37.83
CA PRO A 201 -42.33 7.32 -37.92
C PRO A 201 -43.72 7.03 -37.34
N PHE A 202 -44.41 6.04 -37.93
CA PHE A 202 -45.79 5.64 -37.57
C PHE A 202 -46.86 6.72 -37.73
N ALA A 203 -46.55 7.93 -38.23
CA ALA A 203 -47.54 9.00 -38.37
C ALA A 203 -48.72 8.58 -39.28
N ASP A 204 -49.93 9.03 -38.94
CA ASP A 204 -51.09 8.89 -39.81
C ASP A 204 -51.16 10.09 -40.76
N LEU A 205 -50.70 9.88 -41.99
CA LEU A 205 -50.59 10.86 -43.07
C LEU A 205 -51.53 10.52 -44.23
N ARG A 206 -52.64 9.82 -43.97
CA ARG A 206 -53.58 9.40 -45.02
C ARG A 206 -54.17 10.59 -45.75
N GLY A 207 -54.11 10.55 -47.08
CA GLY A 207 -54.68 11.59 -47.94
C GLY A 207 -54.05 12.98 -47.79
N VAL A 208 -52.89 13.09 -47.14
CA VAL A 208 -52.21 14.38 -46.95
C VAL A 208 -51.71 14.92 -48.28
N ASP A 209 -51.72 16.25 -48.46
CA ASP A 209 -51.07 16.92 -49.57
C ASP A 209 -49.67 17.36 -49.17
N LEU A 210 -48.67 16.73 -49.77
CA LEU A 210 -47.24 16.98 -49.63
C LEU A 210 -46.61 17.34 -51.00
N THR A 211 -47.40 17.90 -51.91
CA THR A 211 -46.95 18.29 -53.26
C THR A 211 -45.73 19.22 -53.18
N GLY A 212 -44.62 18.79 -53.77
CA GLY A 212 -43.38 19.55 -53.84
C GLY A 212 -42.68 19.79 -52.49
N VAL A 213 -43.08 19.10 -51.42
CA VAL A 213 -42.49 19.27 -50.09
C VAL A 213 -41.08 18.68 -50.05
N ASP A 214 -40.17 19.36 -49.34
CA ASP A 214 -38.85 18.81 -49.03
C ASP A 214 -38.92 17.84 -47.86
N LEU A 215 -38.82 16.56 -48.19
CA LEU A 215 -38.83 15.41 -47.28
C LEU A 215 -37.48 14.67 -47.33
N THR A 216 -36.41 15.36 -47.71
CA THR A 216 -35.06 14.80 -47.80
C THR A 216 -34.61 14.29 -46.43
N GLY A 217 -34.26 13.01 -46.33
CA GLY A 217 -33.75 12.39 -45.10
C GLY A 217 -34.77 12.21 -43.98
N VAL A 218 -36.06 12.42 -44.25
CA VAL A 218 -37.12 12.32 -43.24
C VAL A 218 -37.41 10.87 -42.90
N ASP A 219 -37.64 10.60 -41.62
CA ASP A 219 -38.10 9.30 -41.15
C ASP A 219 -39.62 9.22 -41.18
N LEU A 220 -40.13 8.46 -42.14
CA LEU A 220 -41.53 8.11 -42.35
C LEU A 220 -41.71 6.58 -42.26
N SER A 221 -40.80 5.89 -41.57
CA SER A 221 -40.88 4.43 -41.42
C SER A 221 -42.19 4.03 -40.76
N TYR A 222 -42.87 3.04 -41.32
CA TYR A 222 -44.20 2.56 -40.90
C TYR A 222 -45.31 3.62 -40.89
N ALA A 223 -45.09 4.80 -41.47
CA ALA A 223 -46.13 5.82 -41.60
C ALA A 223 -47.25 5.35 -42.54
N ASN A 224 -48.47 5.79 -42.27
CA ASN A 224 -49.59 5.56 -43.16
C ASN A 224 -49.75 6.73 -44.13
N LEU A 225 -49.28 6.55 -45.36
CA LEU A 225 -49.35 7.50 -46.47
C LEU A 225 -50.41 7.08 -47.50
N SER A 226 -51.37 6.22 -47.13
CA SER A 226 -52.35 5.72 -48.10
C SER A 226 -53.15 6.88 -48.70
N GLY A 227 -53.20 6.95 -50.03
CA GLY A 227 -53.85 8.04 -50.77
C GLY A 227 -53.19 9.42 -50.63
N ALA A 228 -51.99 9.54 -50.05
CA ALA A 228 -51.28 10.80 -49.95
C ALA A 228 -50.88 11.33 -51.33
N ILE A 229 -50.86 12.65 -51.49
CA ILE A 229 -50.40 13.35 -52.70
C ILE A 229 -48.96 13.81 -52.46
N LEU A 230 -48.02 13.16 -53.12
CA LEU A 230 -46.57 13.37 -53.03
C LEU A 230 -46.01 13.80 -54.40
N GLU A 231 -46.85 14.40 -55.26
CA GLU A 231 -46.45 14.89 -56.57
C GLU A 231 -45.24 15.81 -56.44
N TRP A 232 -44.17 15.54 -57.18
CA TRP A 232 -42.91 16.31 -57.14
C TRP A 232 -42.25 16.45 -55.76
N ALA A 233 -42.64 15.66 -54.74
CA ALA A 233 -42.02 15.71 -53.42
C ALA A 233 -40.55 15.28 -53.47
N HIS A 234 -39.70 15.92 -52.67
CA HIS A 234 -38.28 15.57 -52.57
C HIS A 234 -38.09 14.57 -51.43
N LEU A 235 -37.96 13.29 -51.75
CA LEU A 235 -37.78 12.18 -50.80
C LEU A 235 -36.35 11.58 -50.90
N TYR A 236 -35.37 12.37 -51.32
CA TYR A 236 -33.98 11.91 -51.41
C TYR A 236 -33.52 11.38 -50.05
N VAL A 237 -32.95 10.17 -50.00
CA VAL A 237 -32.51 9.49 -48.76
C VAL A 237 -33.56 9.40 -47.64
N ALA A 238 -34.86 9.50 -47.96
CA ALA A 238 -35.93 9.37 -46.98
C ALA A 238 -36.06 7.91 -46.49
N TYR A 239 -36.43 7.72 -45.23
CA TYR A 239 -36.72 6.40 -44.66
C TYR A 239 -38.23 6.15 -44.74
N LEU A 240 -38.62 5.21 -45.60
CA LEU A 240 -40.01 4.80 -45.84
C LEU A 240 -40.19 3.29 -45.57
N SER A 241 -39.27 2.67 -44.83
CA SER A 241 -39.31 1.24 -44.53
C SER A 241 -40.65 0.87 -43.87
N GLY A 242 -41.35 -0.13 -44.42
CA GLY A 242 -42.66 -0.55 -43.95
C GLY A 242 -43.81 0.45 -44.10
N ALA A 243 -43.63 1.60 -44.76
CA ALA A 243 -44.68 2.60 -44.94
C ALA A 243 -45.83 2.08 -45.84
N ASP A 244 -47.06 2.51 -45.56
CA ASP A 244 -48.21 2.22 -46.40
C ASP A 244 -48.43 3.35 -47.41
N LEU A 245 -48.06 3.12 -48.67
CA LEU A 245 -48.23 4.04 -49.80
C LEU A 245 -49.38 3.59 -50.72
N THR A 246 -50.33 2.78 -50.22
CA THR A 246 -51.46 2.28 -51.02
C THR A 246 -52.23 3.44 -51.65
N GLY A 247 -52.31 3.45 -52.98
CA GLY A 247 -53.01 4.50 -53.74
C GLY A 247 -52.39 5.90 -53.66
N ALA A 248 -51.16 6.06 -53.15
CA ALA A 248 -50.48 7.35 -53.09
C ALA A 248 -50.09 7.85 -54.50
N ASP A 249 -50.15 9.17 -54.70
CA ASP A 249 -49.68 9.80 -55.94
C ASP A 249 -48.25 10.28 -55.77
N LEU A 250 -47.29 9.59 -56.38
CA LEU A 250 -45.86 9.90 -56.36
C LEU A 250 -45.40 10.44 -57.72
N TYR A 251 -46.31 11.01 -58.52
CA TYR A 251 -45.98 11.50 -59.85
C TYR A 251 -44.81 12.50 -59.80
N GLY A 252 -43.73 12.19 -60.51
CA GLY A 252 -42.53 13.04 -60.57
C GLY A 252 -41.73 13.17 -59.26
N ALA A 253 -42.03 12.37 -58.22
CA ALA A 253 -41.33 12.43 -56.94
C ALA A 253 -39.84 12.03 -57.04
N PHE A 254 -38.99 12.63 -56.21
CA PHE A 254 -37.55 12.36 -56.15
C PHE A 254 -37.23 11.38 -55.02
N LEU A 255 -37.12 10.09 -55.31
CA LEU A 255 -36.93 8.99 -54.35
C LEU A 255 -35.52 8.39 -54.42
N GLU A 256 -34.53 9.09 -54.99
CA GLU A 256 -33.20 8.52 -55.08
C GLU A 256 -32.61 8.21 -53.70
N GLU A 257 -32.00 7.04 -53.58
CA GLU A 257 -31.44 6.52 -52.33
C GLU A 257 -32.45 6.39 -51.16
N ALA A 258 -33.76 6.48 -51.42
CA ALA A 258 -34.78 6.27 -50.39
C ALA A 258 -34.88 4.78 -50.01
N ASP A 259 -35.11 4.51 -48.73
CA ASP A 259 -35.37 3.17 -48.22
C ASP A 259 -36.88 2.90 -48.23
N LEU A 260 -37.36 2.13 -49.20
CA LEU A 260 -38.75 1.67 -49.32
C LEU A 260 -38.88 0.20 -48.89
N SER A 261 -37.91 -0.36 -48.16
CA SER A 261 -37.91 -1.78 -47.83
C SER A 261 -39.18 -2.19 -47.08
N GLY A 262 -39.93 -3.13 -47.65
CA GLY A 262 -41.20 -3.59 -47.07
C GLY A 262 -42.36 -2.59 -47.15
N ALA A 263 -42.21 -1.48 -47.86
CA ALA A 263 -43.31 -0.53 -48.09
C ALA A 263 -44.41 -1.15 -48.98
N THR A 264 -45.67 -0.74 -48.75
CA THR A 264 -46.81 -1.20 -49.55
C THR A 264 -47.16 -0.16 -50.62
N LEU A 265 -46.94 -0.49 -51.90
CA LEU A 265 -47.16 0.41 -53.04
C LEU A 265 -48.39 0.05 -53.89
N HIS A 266 -49.37 -0.68 -53.33
CA HIS A 266 -50.50 -1.16 -54.11
C HIS A 266 -51.32 0.01 -54.69
N GLY A 267 -51.37 0.13 -56.02
CA GLY A 267 -52.11 1.20 -56.68
C GLY A 267 -51.46 2.58 -56.60
N ALA A 268 -50.22 2.70 -56.11
CA ALA A 268 -49.49 3.96 -56.12
C ALA A 268 -49.09 4.38 -57.54
N ASP A 269 -49.15 5.67 -57.86
CA ASP A 269 -48.67 6.21 -59.13
C ASP A 269 -47.22 6.68 -59.01
N LEU A 270 -46.28 5.90 -59.57
CA LEU A 270 -44.85 6.22 -59.62
C LEU A 270 -44.43 6.81 -60.98
N SER A 271 -45.37 7.28 -61.79
CA SER A 271 -45.08 7.83 -63.12
C SER A 271 -44.09 8.99 -63.00
N TYR A 272 -43.00 8.94 -63.77
CA TYR A 272 -41.91 9.94 -63.73
C TYR A 272 -41.16 10.08 -62.39
N ALA A 273 -41.44 9.23 -61.40
CA ALA A 273 -40.67 9.19 -60.16
C ALA A 273 -39.22 8.77 -60.42
N ARG A 274 -38.28 9.36 -59.68
CA ARG A 274 -36.85 9.07 -59.77
C ARG A 274 -36.44 8.13 -58.65
N LEU A 275 -36.17 6.86 -58.97
CA LEU A 275 -35.93 5.77 -58.01
C LEU A 275 -34.48 5.25 -58.03
N SER A 276 -33.52 6.02 -58.55
CA SER A 276 -32.13 5.55 -58.65
C SER A 276 -31.59 5.20 -57.27
N TYR A 277 -31.13 3.96 -57.09
CA TYR A 277 -30.62 3.43 -55.81
C TYR A 277 -31.65 3.36 -54.66
N ALA A 278 -32.95 3.47 -54.94
CA ALA A 278 -33.98 3.21 -53.94
C ALA A 278 -34.03 1.70 -53.61
N ASP A 279 -34.24 1.35 -52.33
CA ASP A 279 -34.37 -0.03 -51.86
C ASP A 279 -35.85 -0.42 -51.80
N LEU A 280 -36.31 -1.33 -52.66
CA LEU A 280 -37.74 -1.71 -52.87
C LEU A 280 -38.03 -3.15 -52.45
#